data_AF-Q93EG4-F1
#
_entry.id   AF-Q93EG4-F1
#
_cell.length_a   1.000
_cell.length_b   1.000
_cell.length_c   1.000
_cell.angle_alpha   90.00
_cell.angle_beta   90.00
_cell.angle_gamma   90.00
#
_symmetry.space_group_name_H-M   'P 1'
#
loop_
_entity.id
_entity.type
_entity.pdbx_description
1 polymer ?
#
loop_
_entity_poly.entity_id
_entity_poly.type
_entity_poly.pdbx_seq_one_letter_code
_entity_poly.pdbx_strand_id
1 'polypeptide(L)' 'KPGVVYMVAVGGAADLISKCITKYEVLAYPELGPEAVARLTIENFPAIVAIDASGNNYYEVGQAPYKKI' A
#
# COMPACT_ATOMS: atom_id res chain seq x y z
N LYS A 1 6.18 6.40 -20.48
CA LYS A 1 5.55 6.25 -19.15
C LYS A 1 6.20 5.07 -18.46
N PRO A 2 6.60 5.17 -17.19
CA PRO A 2 7.10 4.02 -16.44
C PRO A 2 5.95 3.00 -16.26
N GLY A 3 6.20 1.73 -16.55
CA GLY A 3 5.23 0.64 -16.40
C GLY A 3 5.14 0.16 -14.95
N VAL A 4 4.65 1.02 -14.07
CA VAL A 4 4.57 0.80 -12.61
C VAL A 4 3.14 0.66 -12.15
N VAL A 5 2.94 0.01 -10.99
CA VAL A 5 1.63 -0.16 -10.36
C VAL A 5 1.61 0.51 -8.99
N TYR A 6 0.45 1.04 -8.60
CA TYR A 6 0.19 1.52 -7.25
C TYR A 6 -0.78 0.56 -6.56
N MET A 7 -0.31 -0.03 -5.46
CA MET A 7 -1.10 -0.97 -4.66
C MET A 7 -1.58 -0.30 -3.38
N VAL A 8 -2.83 -0.56 -3.00
CA VAL A 8 -3.43 -0.10 -1.75
C VAL A 8 -3.68 -1.28 -0.82
N ALA A 9 -3.28 -1.12 0.45
CA ALA A 9 -3.66 -2.02 1.53
C ALA A 9 -4.92 -1.49 2.23
N VAL A 10 -5.69 -2.37 2.87
CA VAL A 10 -6.93 -1.97 3.57
C VAL A 10 -6.57 -1.18 4.84
N GLY A 11 -6.94 0.09 4.87
CA GLY A 11 -6.79 0.94 6.06
C GLY A 11 -7.66 0.47 7.22
N GLY A 12 -7.14 0.57 8.45
CA GLY A 12 -7.84 0.15 9.67
C GLY A 12 -7.72 -1.33 10.03
N ALA A 13 -7.10 -2.15 9.17
CA ALA A 13 -6.94 -3.59 9.39
C ALA A 13 -5.53 -4.00 9.90
N ALA A 14 -4.86 -3.13 10.67
CA ALA A 14 -3.46 -3.31 11.05
C ALA A 14 -3.18 -4.65 11.78
N ASP A 15 -4.07 -5.09 12.68
CA ASP A 15 -3.92 -6.39 13.37
C ASP A 15 -3.84 -7.55 12.36
N LEU A 16 -4.77 -7.60 11.41
CA LEU A 16 -4.80 -8.65 10.39
C LEU A 16 -3.61 -8.57 9.44
N ILE A 17 -3.25 -7.36 9.00
CA ILE A 17 -2.13 -7.13 8.08
C ILE A 17 -0.80 -7.50 8.74
N SER A 18 -0.64 -7.23 10.04
CA SER A 18 0.59 -7.55 10.77
C SER A 18 0.91 -9.05 10.77
N LYS A 19 -0.10 -9.91 10.66
CA LYS A 19 0.04 -11.37 10.57
C LYS A 19 0.71 -11.83 9.27
N CYS A 20 0.75 -10.98 8.24
CA CYS A 20 1.46 -11.25 7.00
C CYS A 20 2.97 -10.95 7.10
N ILE A 21 3.44 -10.27 8.15
CA ILE A 21 4.84 -9.86 8.30
C ILE A 21 5.63 -10.99 8.96
N THR A 22 6.64 -11.51 8.26
CA THR A 22 7.53 -12.58 8.76
C THR A 22 8.86 -12.05 9.27
N LYS A 23 9.27 -10.84 8.86
CA LYS A 23 10.47 -10.16 9.36
C LYS A 23 10.32 -8.64 9.29
N TYR A 24 10.84 -7.94 10.30
CA TYR A 24 10.94 -6.47 10.35
C TYR A 24 12.39 -6.08 10.69
N GLU A 25 12.99 -5.20 9.89
CA GLU A 25 14.36 -4.73 10.10
C GLU A 25 14.48 -3.25 9.77
N VAL A 26 14.94 -2.44 10.73
CA VAL A 26 15.21 -1.00 10.52
C VAL A 26 16.54 -0.86 9.77
N LEU A 27 16.52 -0.19 8.62
CA LEU A 27 17.69 -0.01 7.76
C LEU A 27 18.35 1.36 7.93
N ALA A 28 17.58 2.41 8.24
CA ALA A 28 18.09 3.76 8.41
C ALA A 28 17.18 4.60 9.32
N TYR A 29 17.78 5.61 9.95
CA TYR A 29 17.12 6.60 10.82
C TYR A 29 16.33 5.99 12.00
N PRO A 30 16.95 5.12 12.83
CA PRO A 30 16.26 4.44 13.93
C PRO A 30 15.68 5.40 14.98
N GLU A 31 16.22 6.61 15.09
CA GLU A 31 15.72 7.67 15.97
C GLU A 31 14.31 8.14 15.61
N LEU A 32 13.85 7.91 14.37
CA LEU A 32 12.50 8.26 13.92
C LEU A 32 11.44 7.26 14.38
N GLY A 33 11.82 6.14 15.02
CA GLY A 33 10.84 5.18 15.54
C GLY A 33 9.96 4.54 14.44
N PRO A 34 8.63 4.58 14.53
CA PRO A 34 7.71 4.01 13.52
C PRO A 34 7.90 4.56 12.10
N GLU A 35 8.45 5.76 11.95
CA GLU A 35 8.69 6.44 10.68
C GLU A 35 10.06 6.09 10.04
N ALA A 36 10.87 5.25 10.69
CA ALA A 36 12.16 4.81 10.17
C ALA A 36 12.04 4.02 8.87
N VAL A 37 13.09 4.04 8.04
CA VAL A 37 13.12 3.22 6.83
C VAL A 37 13.32 1.76 7.24
N ALA A 38 12.29 0.94 7.06
CA ALA A 38 12.31 -0.47 7.42
C ALA A 38 12.13 -1.39 6.21
N ARG A 39 12.81 -2.53 6.24
CA ARG A 39 12.59 -3.65 5.34
C ARG A 39 11.67 -4.66 6.02
N LEU A 40 10.55 -4.93 5.38
CA LEU A 40 9.62 -5.97 5.79
C LEU A 40 9.73 -7.16 4.83
N THR A 41 9.80 -8.36 5.39
CA THR A 41 9.51 -9.59 4.64
C THR A 41 8.06 -9.95 4.92
N ILE A 42 7.28 -10.19 3.87
CA ILE A 42 5.85 -10.47 3.98
C ILE A 42 5.49 -11.73 3.20
N GLU A 43 4.45 -12.43 3.65
CA GLU A 43 3.86 -13.58 2.96
C GLU A 43 2.34 -13.41 2.91
N ASN A 44 1.73 -13.70 1.75
CA ASN A 44 0.27 -13.60 1.55
C ASN A 44 -0.33 -12.24 1.93
N PHE A 45 0.40 -11.15 1.64
CA PHE A 45 -0.03 -9.79 1.98
C PHE A 45 -1.17 -9.32 1.06
N PRO A 46 -2.35 -8.96 1.60
CA PRO A 46 -3.47 -8.52 0.79
C PRO A 46 -3.27 -7.07 0.32
N ALA A 47 -3.30 -6.87 -0.99
CA ALA A 47 -3.29 -5.54 -1.61
C ALA A 47 -4.09 -5.52 -2.91
N ILE A 48 -4.57 -4.33 -3.29
CA ILE A 48 -5.35 -4.10 -4.50
C ILE A 48 -4.56 -3.17 -5.42
N VAL A 49 -4.48 -3.48 -6.71
CA VAL A 49 -3.95 -2.53 -7.70
C VAL A 49 -4.97 -1.41 -7.92
N ALA A 50 -4.69 -0.24 -7.36
CA ALA A 50 -5.56 0.94 -7.49
C ALA A 50 -5.18 1.82 -8.68
N ILE A 51 -3.92 1.80 -9.12
CA ILE A 51 -3.48 2.38 -10.39
C ILE A 51 -2.65 1.36 -11.14
N ASP A 52 -3.05 1.03 -12.37
CA ASP A 52 -2.33 0.06 -13.19
C ASP A 52 -1.23 0.71 -14.07
N ALA A 53 -0.42 -0.14 -14.69
CA ALA A 53 0.69 0.29 -15.54
C ALA A 53 0.25 0.98 -16.86
N SER A 54 -1.04 0.91 -17.21
CA SER A 54 -1.62 1.60 -18.36
C SER A 54 -2.10 3.01 -18.01
N GLY A 55 -2.12 3.34 -16.71
CA GLY A 55 -2.58 4.63 -16.20
C GLY A 55 -4.06 4.65 -15.84
N ASN A 56 -4.73 3.50 -15.74
CA ASN A 56 -6.09 3.45 -15.20
C ASN A 56 -6.04 3.71 -13.71
N ASN A 57 -6.79 4.72 -13.22
CA ASN A 57 -6.80 5.15 -11.84
C ASN A 57 -8.18 4.94 -11.19
N TYR A 58 -8.28 3.99 -10.25
CA TYR A 58 -9.53 3.64 -9.59
C TYR A 58 -10.11 4.78 -8.75
N TYR A 59 -9.27 5.67 -8.20
CA TYR A 59 -9.74 6.82 -7.44
C TYR A 59 -10.45 7.87 -8.32
N GLU A 60 -10.17 7.88 -9.62
CA GLU A 60 -10.86 8.75 -10.58
C GLU A 60 -12.13 8.09 -11.09
N VAL A 61 -12.00 6.89 -11.69
CA VAL A 61 -13.13 6.22 -12.35
C VAL A 61 -14.18 5.76 -11.36
N GLY A 62 -13.78 5.30 -10.17
CA GLY A 62 -14.71 4.81 -9.15
C GLY A 62 -15.51 5.94 -8.49
N GLN A 63 -14.93 7.13 -8.38
CA GLN A 63 -15.63 8.30 -7.81
C GLN A 63 -16.49 9.03 -8.84
N ALA A 64 -16.16 8.96 -10.13
CA ALA A 64 -16.82 9.74 -11.17
C ALA A 64 -18.37 9.66 -11.18
N PRO A 65 -19.01 8.48 -10.97
CA PRO A 65 -20.47 8.39 -10.92
C PRO A 65 -21.13 9.16 -9.77
N TYR A 66 -20.39 9.45 -8.69
CA TYR A 66 -20.92 10.01 -7.45
C TYR A 66 -20.58 11.49 -7.24
N LYS A 67 -19.79 12.11 -8.12
CA LYS A 67 -19.35 13.52 -8.00
C LYS A 67 -20.43 14.56 -8.36
N LYS A 68 -21.58 14.15 -8.88
CA LYS A 68 -22.65 15.04 -9.38
C LYS A 68 -23.93 15.01 -8.53
N ILE A 69 -23.83 14.59 -7.28
CA ILE A 69 -24.96 14.63 -6.33
C ILE A 69 -25.08 16.04 -5.75
#